data_AF-D3Z762-F1
#
_entry.id   AF-D3Z762-F1
#
_cell.length_a   1.000
_cell.length_b   1.000
_cell.length_c   1.000
_cell.angle_alpha   90.00
_cell.angle_beta   90.00
_cell.angle_gamma   90.00
#
_symmetry.space_group_name_H-M   'P 1'
#
loop_
_entity.id
_entity.type
_entity.pdbx_description
1 polymer ?
#
loop_
_entity_poly.entity_id
_entity_poly.type
_entity_poly.pdbx_seq_one_letter_code
_entity_poly.pdbx_strand_id
1 'polypeptide(L)'
;MGKREGEELIQAEVQSLVEAFQKTEGRPFNPSMLLAQATSNVVCSLVFGIRLPYDDKEFQAVIQAASGTLLGISSPWGQAYEMFSWLLQP
;
A
#
# COMPACT_ATOMS: atom_id res chain seq x y z
N MET A 1 -5.82 -21.30 11.00
CA MET A 1 -5.23 -20.85 9.73
C MET A 1 -6.30 -20.63 8.68
N GLY A 2 -6.65 -19.37 8.39
CA GLY A 2 -7.49 -19.02 7.23
C GLY A 2 -8.55 -17.93 7.41
N LYS A 3 -9.01 -17.62 8.63
CA LYS A 3 -9.93 -16.49 8.90
C LYS A 3 -9.58 -15.69 10.15
N ARG A 4 -9.36 -16.38 11.26
CA ARG A 4 -9.10 -15.76 12.57
C ARG A 4 -7.76 -15.02 12.62
N GLU A 5 -6.70 -15.61 12.08
CA GLU A 5 -5.37 -14.97 11.97
C GLU A 5 -5.40 -13.71 11.10
N GLY A 6 -6.12 -13.72 9.98
CA GLY A 6 -6.25 -12.54 9.13
C GLY A 6 -7.04 -11.41 9.79
N GLU A 7 -8.10 -11.76 10.51
CA GLU A 7 -8.89 -10.81 11.30
C GLU A 7 -8.07 -10.18 12.42
N GLU A 8 -7.26 -10.98 13.13
CA GLU A 8 -6.35 -10.50 14.19
C GLU A 8 -5.30 -9.52 13.63
N LEU A 9 -4.71 -9.81 12.48
CA LEU A 9 -3.76 -8.91 11.80
C LEU A 9 -4.42 -7.61 11.36
N ILE A 10 -5.63 -7.68 10.79
CA ILE A 10 -6.38 -6.49 10.38
C ILE A 10 -6.73 -5.65 11.61
N GLN A 11 -7.19 -6.27 12.69
CA GLN A 11 -7.57 -5.56 13.91
C GLN A 11 -6.36 -4.89 14.57
N ALA A 12 -5.20 -5.55 14.58
CA ALA A 12 -3.95 -4.98 15.06
C ALA A 12 -3.51 -3.77 14.22
N GLU A 13 -3.60 -3.85 12.89
CA GLU A 13 -3.20 -2.73 12.03
C GLU A 13 -4.19 -1.55 12.11
N VAL A 14 -5.49 -1.82 12.30
CA VAL A 14 -6.49 -0.77 12.53
C VAL A 14 -6.17 0.03 13.79
N GLN A 15 -5.72 -0.60 14.88
CA GLN A 15 -5.30 0.13 16.08
C GLN A 15 -4.16 1.11 15.77
N SER A 16 -3.15 0.64 15.04
CA SER A 16 -2.02 1.48 14.62
C SER A 16 -2.43 2.62 13.67
N LEU A 17 -3.39 2.36 12.78
CA LEU A 17 -3.94 3.37 11.87
C LEU A 17 -4.73 4.46 12.62
N VAL A 18 -5.53 4.08 13.63
CA VAL A 18 -6.27 5.03 14.47
C VAL A 18 -5.30 5.94 15.22
N GLU A 19 -4.23 5.41 15.79
CA GLU A 19 -3.18 6.22 16.43
C GLU A 19 -2.54 7.21 15.46
N ALA A 20 -2.26 6.78 14.22
CA ALA A 20 -1.72 7.65 13.18
C ALA A 20 -2.70 8.77 12.78
N PHE A 21 -4.00 8.47 12.73
CA PHE A 21 -5.03 9.48 12.47
C PHE A 21 -5.16 10.47 13.63
N GLN A 22 -5.07 10.01 14.88
CA GLN A 22 -5.12 10.91 16.04
C GLN A 22 -3.97 11.93 16.05
N LYS A 23 -2.78 11.55 15.54
CA LYS A 23 -1.63 12.47 15.38
C LYS A 23 -1.88 13.62 14.39
N THR A 24 -2.94 13.56 13.58
CA THR A 24 -3.33 14.66 12.69
C THR A 24 -4.06 15.79 13.43
N GLU A 25 -4.41 15.58 14.70
CA GLU A 25 -5.06 16.57 15.58
C GLU A 25 -6.34 17.17 14.96
N GLY A 26 -7.08 16.38 14.17
CA GLY A 26 -8.31 16.82 13.50
C GLY A 26 -8.09 17.79 12.33
N ARG A 27 -6.84 18.02 11.93
CA ARG A 27 -6.53 18.85 10.76
C ARG A 27 -6.84 18.08 9.47
N PRO A 28 -7.30 18.74 8.40
CA PRO A 28 -7.44 18.11 7.11
C PRO A 28 -6.10 17.55 6.62
N PHE A 29 -6.09 16.29 6.19
CA PHE A 29 -4.92 15.62 5.63
C PHE A 29 -5.34 14.65 4.51
N ASN A 30 -4.39 14.22 3.68
CA ASN A 30 -4.63 13.21 2.67
C ASN A 30 -4.40 11.80 3.27
N PRO A 31 -5.43 10.93 3.38
CA PRO A 31 -5.29 9.62 4.01
C PRO A 31 -4.72 8.55 3.07
N SER A 32 -4.57 8.80 1.77
CA SER A 32 -4.19 7.78 0.78
C SER A 32 -2.91 7.05 1.13
N MET A 33 -1.89 7.77 1.60
CA MET A 33 -0.61 7.16 2.00
C MET A 33 -0.79 6.23 3.22
N LEU A 34 -1.43 6.72 4.29
CA LEU A 34 -1.63 5.93 5.51
C LEU A 34 -2.50 4.69 5.25
N LEU A 35 -3.52 4.80 4.41
CA LEU A 35 -4.35 3.67 4.02
C LEU A 35 -3.58 2.64 3.20
N ALA A 36 -2.76 3.09 2.24
CA ALA A 36 -1.91 2.20 1.44
C ALA A 36 -0.83 1.50 2.29
N GLN A 37 -0.27 2.20 3.28
CA GLN A 37 0.66 1.63 4.24
C GLN A 37 -0.02 0.59 5.15
N ALA A 38 -1.23 0.88 5.66
CA ALA A 38 -1.99 -0.04 6.50
C ALA A 38 -2.34 -1.34 5.75
N THR A 39 -2.88 -1.24 4.53
CA THR A 39 -3.20 -2.43 3.73
C THR A 39 -1.95 -3.23 3.38
N SER A 40 -0.85 -2.55 3.05
CA SER A 40 0.44 -3.20 2.78
C SER A 40 1.01 -3.87 4.03
N ASN A 41 0.88 -3.27 5.22
CA ASN A 41 1.33 -3.87 6.48
C ASN A 41 0.55 -5.13 6.84
N VAL A 42 -0.75 -5.20 6.55
CA VAL A 42 -1.52 -6.45 6.70
C VAL A 42 -0.94 -7.56 5.82
N VAL A 43 -0.61 -7.23 4.56
CA VAL A 43 0.03 -8.18 3.63
C VAL A 43 1.45 -8.53 4.07
N CYS A 44 2.26 -7.57 4.50
CA CYS A 44 3.61 -7.80 4.99
C CYS A 44 3.61 -8.67 6.25
N SER A 45 2.65 -8.46 7.15
CA SER A 45 2.49 -9.28 8.35
C SER A 45 2.05 -10.70 7.99
N LEU A 46 1.19 -10.85 6.97
CA LEU A 46 0.72 -12.16 6.51
C LEU A 46 1.81 -12.96 5.79
N VAL A 47 2.58 -12.32 4.90
CA VAL A 47 3.55 -12.98 4.02
C VAL A 47 4.93 -13.10 4.68
N PHE A 48 5.36 -12.06 5.37
CA PHE A 48 6.72 -11.95 5.90
C PHE A 48 6.77 -11.97 7.44
N GLY A 49 5.63 -11.91 8.13
CA GLY A 49 5.58 -11.84 9.59
C GLY A 49 6.15 -10.53 10.16
N ILE A 50 6.28 -9.47 9.34
CA ILE A 50 6.83 -8.19 9.75
C ILE A 50 5.84 -7.05 9.56
N ARG A 51 5.92 -6.05 10.44
CA ARG A 51 5.21 -4.79 10.33
C ARG A 51 6.21 -3.65 10.20
N LEU A 52 6.02 -2.80 9.20
CA LEU A 52 6.88 -1.63 8.97
C LEU A 52 6.27 -0.38 9.63
N PRO A 53 7.09 0.49 10.26
CA PRO A 53 6.63 1.78 10.76
C PRO A 53 6.08 2.67 9.64
N TYR A 54 5.06 3.49 9.93
CA TYR A 54 4.50 4.40 8.91
C TYR A 54 5.45 5.55 8.54
N ASP A 55 6.38 5.90 9.42
CA ASP A 55 7.43 6.90 9.21
C ASP A 55 8.70 6.33 8.57
N ASP A 56 8.73 5.02 8.28
CA ASP A 56 9.81 4.39 7.55
C ASP A 56 9.89 4.94 6.11
N LYS A 57 11.03 5.56 5.78
CA LYS A 57 11.25 6.24 4.50
C LYS A 57 11.36 5.25 3.34
N GLU A 58 11.94 4.07 3.55
CA GLU A 58 12.04 3.05 2.51
C GLU A 58 10.65 2.49 2.21
N PHE A 59 9.85 2.24 3.25
CA PHE A 59 8.48 1.79 3.08
C PHE A 59 7.62 2.83 2.35
N GLN A 60 7.71 4.10 2.73
CA GLN A 60 7.02 5.19 2.01
C GLN A 60 7.43 5.26 0.53
N ALA A 61 8.73 5.09 0.23
CA ALA A 61 9.22 5.08 -1.14
C ALA A 61 8.65 3.90 -1.94
N VAL A 62 8.57 2.71 -1.35
CA VAL A 62 7.96 1.53 -1.98
C VAL A 62 6.48 1.76 -2.28
N ILE A 63 5.72 2.32 -1.34
CA ILE A 63 4.29 2.62 -1.55
C ILE A 63 4.09 3.67 -2.65
N GLN A 64 4.94 4.70 -2.70
CA GLN A 64 4.89 5.71 -3.77
C GLN A 64 5.23 5.12 -5.13
N ALA A 65 6.27 4.29 -5.20
CA ALA A 65 6.66 3.60 -6.43
C ALA A 65 5.52 2.71 -6.94
N ALA A 66 4.94 1.88 -6.06
CA ALA A 66 3.80 1.03 -6.40
C ALA A 66 2.58 1.84 -6.89
N SER A 67 2.28 2.97 -6.24
CA SER A 67 1.20 3.87 -6.64
C SER A 67 1.47 4.49 -8.01
N GLY A 68 2.71 4.94 -8.26
CA GLY A 68 3.15 5.48 -9.55
C GLY A 68 3.07 4.44 -10.67
N THR A 69 3.48 3.20 -10.40
CA THR A 69 3.34 2.08 -11.35
C THR A 69 1.88 1.81 -11.66
N LEU A 70 1.00 1.77 -10.65
CA LEU A 70 -0.43 1.55 -10.85
C LEU A 70 -1.05 2.65 -11.74
N LEU A 71 -0.68 3.90 -11.53
CA LEU A 71 -1.11 5.01 -12.38
C LEU A 71 -0.55 4.90 -13.81
N GLY A 72 0.70 4.48 -13.93
CA GLY A 72 1.36 4.26 -15.22
C GLY A 72 0.66 3.19 -16.04
N ILE A 73 0.46 1.99 -15.48
CA ILE A 73 -0.18 0.86 -16.16
C ILE A 73 -1.67 1.10 -16.46
N SER A 74 -2.36 1.88 -15.62
CA SER A 74 -3.78 2.22 -15.86
C SER A 74 -3.97 3.38 -16.84
N SER A 75 -2.91 4.12 -17.16
CA SER A 75 -2.98 5.23 -18.11
C SER A 75 -3.24 4.77 -19.56
N PRO A 76 -3.80 5.61 -20.43
CA PRO A 76 -4.03 5.27 -21.84
C PRO A 76 -2.74 4.86 -22.57
N TRP A 77 -1.61 5.49 -22.26
CA TRP A 77 -0.32 5.14 -22.84
C TRP A 77 0.21 3.80 -22.31
N GLY A 78 0.06 3.56 -20.99
CA GLY A 78 0.43 2.28 -20.39
C GLY A 78 -0.36 1.12 -20.98
N GLN A 79 -1.67 1.28 -21.14
CA GLN A 79 -2.50 0.25 -21.76
C GLN A 79 -2.19 0.03 -23.24
N ALA A 80 -1.89 1.10 -23.99
CA ALA A 80 -1.45 0.98 -25.37
C ALA A 80 -0.11 0.23 -25.49
N TYR A 81 0.85 0.52 -24.62
CA TYR A 81 2.13 -0.18 -24.55
C TYR A 81 1.94 -1.68 -24.33
N GLU A 82 1.11 -2.08 -23.36
CA GLU A 82 0.80 -3.49 -23.10
C GLU A 82 0.13 -4.17 -24.31
N MET A 83 -0.81 -3.50 -24.97
CA MET A 83 -1.50 -4.02 -26.15
C MET A 83 -0.57 -4.28 -27.34
N PHE A 84 0.48 -3.48 -27.48
CA PHE A 84 1.47 -3.58 -28.56
C PHE A 84 2.81 -4.14 -28.11
N SER A 85 2.87 -4.73 -26.91
CA SER A 85 4.10 -5.32 -26.34
C SER A 85 4.75 -6.37 -27.27
N TRP A 86 3.94 -7.11 -28.02
CA TRP A 86 4.37 -8.10 -29.01
C TRP A 86 5.10 -7.49 -30.23
N LEU A 87 4.88 -6.21 -30.57
CA LEU A 87 5.60 -5.50 -31.64
C LEU A 87 6.99 -5.02 -31.20
N LEU A 88 7.20 -4.93 -29.88
CA LEU A 88 8.45 -4.48 -29.27
C LEU A 88 9.36 -5.65 -28.87
N GLN A 89 8.94 -6.89 -29.10
CA GLN A 89 9.80 -8.06 -28.95
C GLN A 89 10.81 -8.11 -30.11
N PRO A 90 12.11 -8.35 -29.85
CA PRO A 90 13.14 -8.44 -30.88
C PRO A 90 12.96 -9.64 -31.82
#